data_AF-A0A953CLG9-F1
#
_entry.id   AF-A0A953CLG9-F1
#
_cell.length_a   1.000
_cell.length_b   1.000
_cell.length_c   1.000
_cell.angle_alpha   90.00
_cell.angle_beta   90.00
_cell.angle_gamma   90.00
#
_symmetry.space_group_name_H-M   'P 1'
#
loop_
_entity.id
_entity.type
_entity.pdbx_description
1 polymer ?
#
loop_
_entity_poly.entity_id
_entity_poly.type
_entity_poly.pdbx_seq_one_letter_code
_entity_poly.pdbx_strand_id
1 'polypeptide(L)'
;MDRNYQDILYEVRNGAAWITINRPDKMNAFRGQTCDELIHAINRAGYDREIGAIVLAGAGDRAFCTGGDQSAHEGQYDGRGTIGLPMEELHAAIRDVPKPVIARVQGYAIGGGNVLCTICDFTIASEKAVFGQVGPKVGSVDPGYGTAFLARVVGEKKAREIWYLCRRYSAAEALAMGLVNTVVAHDQLDAEVQKWCDEIMEKSPTALAIAKRSFNMDTAHQAGIAGMGMYALKLYYDTEESREGVQAFLEKRKPQFRKYSK
;
A
#
# COMPACT_ATOMS: atom_id res chain seq x y z
N MET A 1 -8.52 23.15 -11.96
CA MET A 1 -7.89 22.74 -13.23
C MET A 1 -7.53 21.29 -13.09
N ASP A 2 -8.01 20.42 -13.97
CA ASP A 2 -7.60 19.01 -13.99
C ASP A 2 -6.09 18.92 -14.16
N ARG A 3 -5.42 18.36 -13.16
CA ARG A 3 -3.98 18.09 -13.22
C ARG A 3 -3.83 16.84 -14.07
N ASN A 4 -3.10 16.92 -15.19
CA ASN A 4 -2.70 15.71 -15.92
C ASN A 4 -1.69 14.95 -15.06
N TYR A 5 -2.07 13.76 -14.61
CA TYR A 5 -1.18 12.83 -13.92
C TYR A 5 -0.24 12.14 -14.90
N GLN A 6 0.97 11.82 -14.45
CA GLN A 6 1.96 11.10 -15.27
C GLN A 6 2.06 9.63 -14.87
N ASP A 7 2.03 9.34 -13.58
CA ASP A 7 2.26 8.01 -13.02
C ASP A 7 0.96 7.30 -12.61
N ILE A 8 -0.18 7.99 -12.65
CA ILE A 8 -1.50 7.43 -12.30
C ILE A 8 -2.58 7.78 -13.33
N LEU A 9 -3.67 7.03 -13.31
CA LEU A 9 -4.93 7.35 -13.98
C LEU A 9 -6.00 7.65 -12.94
N TYR A 10 -6.92 8.55 -13.26
CA TYR A 10 -8.06 8.92 -12.44
C TYR A 10 -9.33 8.84 -13.26
N GLU A 11 -10.28 7.99 -12.85
CA GLU A 11 -11.56 7.78 -13.51
C GLU A 11 -12.68 7.77 -12.48
N VAL A 12 -13.87 8.25 -12.84
CA VAL A 12 -15.07 8.13 -12.01
C VAL A 12 -16.02 7.12 -12.66
N ARG A 13 -16.39 6.08 -11.91
CA ARG A 13 -17.34 5.04 -12.33
C ARG A 13 -18.45 4.95 -11.30
N ASN A 14 -19.69 5.27 -11.69
CA ASN A 14 -20.89 5.12 -10.86
C ASN A 14 -20.72 5.59 -9.40
N GLY A 15 -20.20 6.80 -9.19
CA GLY A 15 -20.00 7.36 -7.85
C GLY A 15 -18.76 6.85 -7.10
N ALA A 16 -17.89 6.07 -7.73
CA ALA A 16 -16.59 5.68 -7.19
C ALA A 16 -15.43 6.29 -7.98
N ALA A 17 -14.41 6.79 -7.29
CA ALA A 17 -13.19 7.29 -7.90
C ALA A 17 -12.15 6.16 -8.02
N TRP A 18 -11.85 5.74 -9.23
CA TRP A 18 -10.83 4.74 -9.55
C TRP A 18 -9.49 5.43 -9.81
N ILE A 19 -8.54 5.20 -8.90
CA ILE A 19 -7.19 5.74 -8.91
C ILE A 19 -6.24 4.59 -9.22
N THR A 20 -5.69 4.56 -10.44
CA THR A 20 -4.88 3.44 -10.92
C THR A 20 -3.41 3.84 -11.03
N ILE A 21 -2.51 3.16 -10.33
CA ILE A 21 -1.06 3.30 -10.54
C ILE A 21 -0.72 2.79 -11.95
N ASN A 22 -0.13 3.64 -12.78
CA ASN A 22 0.09 3.39 -14.20
C ASN A 22 1.58 3.34 -14.55
N ARG A 23 2.30 2.41 -13.90
CA ARG A 23 3.71 2.11 -14.18
C ARG A 23 3.93 0.61 -14.41
N PRO A 24 3.20 -0.02 -15.35
CA PRO A 24 3.18 -1.48 -15.49
C PRO A 24 4.54 -2.08 -15.90
N ASP A 25 5.39 -1.30 -16.57
CA ASP A 25 6.78 -1.64 -16.92
C ASP A 25 7.65 -1.83 -15.66
N LYS A 26 7.30 -1.16 -14.56
CA LYS A 26 7.93 -1.28 -13.23
C LYS A 26 7.07 -2.06 -12.23
N MET A 27 6.13 -2.89 -12.70
CA MET A 27 5.20 -3.63 -11.83
C MET A 27 4.41 -2.73 -10.88
N ASN A 28 4.09 -1.51 -11.33
CA ASN A 28 3.40 -0.48 -10.56
C ASN A 28 4.14 -0.10 -9.26
N ALA A 29 5.47 -0.19 -9.25
CA ALA A 29 6.28 0.38 -8.18
C ALA A 29 6.11 1.92 -8.14
N PHE A 30 6.04 2.50 -6.94
CA PHE A 30 5.87 3.93 -6.75
C PHE A 30 7.21 4.64 -6.48
N ARG A 31 7.35 5.85 -7.00
CA ARG A 31 8.39 6.83 -6.64
C ARG A 31 7.73 8.03 -5.94
N GLY A 32 8.53 9.00 -5.47
CA GLY A 32 8.00 10.20 -4.79
C GLY A 32 6.87 10.88 -5.57
N GLN A 33 7.08 11.10 -6.87
CA GLN A 33 6.03 11.66 -7.75
C GLN A 33 4.74 10.81 -7.78
N THR A 34 4.85 9.48 -7.82
CA THR A 34 3.66 8.61 -7.78
C THR A 34 2.90 8.78 -6.47
N CYS A 35 3.62 8.91 -5.34
CA CYS A 35 2.98 9.19 -4.04
C CYS A 35 2.27 10.55 -4.05
N ASP A 36 2.90 11.60 -4.57
CA ASP A 36 2.31 12.94 -4.64
C ASP A 36 1.04 12.97 -5.48
N GLU A 37 1.06 12.29 -6.63
CA GLU A 37 -0.10 12.18 -7.51
C GLU A 37 -1.24 11.39 -6.83
N LEU A 38 -0.92 10.29 -6.14
CA LEU A 38 -1.89 9.51 -5.36
C LEU A 38 -2.50 10.32 -4.20
N ILE A 39 -1.69 11.02 -3.42
CA ILE A 39 -2.16 11.88 -2.31
C ILE A 39 -3.12 12.93 -2.84
N HIS A 40 -2.75 13.61 -3.94
CA HIS A 40 -3.61 14.60 -4.56
C HIS A 40 -4.92 14.00 -5.06
N ALA A 41 -4.87 12.84 -5.73
CA ALA A 41 -6.05 12.15 -6.26
C ALA A 41 -7.00 11.67 -5.16
N ILE A 42 -6.47 11.12 -4.07
CA ILE A 42 -7.25 10.67 -2.91
C ILE A 42 -7.93 11.85 -2.23
N ASN A 43 -7.21 12.96 -2.01
CA ASN A 43 -7.80 14.17 -1.42
C ASN A 43 -8.86 14.79 -2.33
N ARG A 44 -8.59 14.88 -3.64
CA ARG A 44 -9.59 15.30 -4.63
C ARG A 44 -10.86 14.46 -4.52
N ALA A 45 -10.71 13.13 -4.53
CA ALA A 45 -11.84 12.23 -4.39
C ALA A 45 -12.54 12.41 -3.03
N GLY A 46 -11.80 12.66 -1.95
CA GLY A 46 -12.32 12.89 -0.60
C GLY A 46 -13.22 14.12 -0.46
N TYR A 47 -12.96 15.18 -1.21
CA TYR A 47 -13.74 16.43 -1.16
C TYR A 47 -14.91 16.49 -2.15
N ASP A 48 -14.94 15.60 -3.15
CA ASP A 48 -16.01 15.54 -4.14
C ASP A 48 -17.30 14.95 -3.55
N ARG A 49 -18.43 15.65 -3.60
CA ARG A 49 -19.68 15.15 -2.99
C ARG A 49 -20.33 14.00 -3.77
N GLU A 50 -20.00 13.85 -5.04
CA GLU A 50 -20.56 12.80 -5.91
C GLU A 50 -19.85 11.45 -5.74
N ILE A 51 -18.71 11.43 -5.05
CA ILE A 51 -17.93 10.22 -4.81
C ILE A 51 -18.28 9.64 -3.43
N GLY A 52 -18.70 8.37 -3.36
CA GLY A 52 -18.90 7.68 -2.07
C GLY A 52 -17.80 6.70 -1.70
N ALA A 53 -17.03 6.22 -2.67
CA ALA A 53 -15.92 5.27 -2.46
C ALA A 53 -14.72 5.58 -3.35
N ILE A 54 -13.54 5.15 -2.91
CA ILE A 54 -12.28 5.27 -3.66
C ILE A 54 -11.76 3.86 -3.95
N VAL A 55 -11.41 3.58 -5.19
CA VAL A 55 -10.76 2.34 -5.59
C VAL A 55 -9.31 2.63 -5.92
N LEU A 56 -8.38 1.99 -5.21
CA LEU A 56 -6.96 1.99 -5.53
C LEU A 56 -6.65 0.74 -6.36
N ALA A 57 -6.06 0.93 -7.54
CA ALA A 57 -5.76 -0.14 -8.49
C ALA A 57 -4.34 -0.02 -9.07
N GLY A 58 -3.88 -1.07 -9.74
CA GLY A 58 -2.67 -1.06 -10.57
C GLY A 58 -2.99 -1.38 -12.02
N ALA A 59 -2.31 -0.74 -12.97
CA ALA A 59 -2.51 -0.94 -14.39
C ALA A 59 -1.96 -2.30 -14.89
N GLY A 60 -2.58 -2.83 -15.95
CA GLY A 60 -2.23 -4.12 -16.55
C GLY A 60 -2.63 -5.31 -15.67
N ASP A 61 -2.11 -6.50 -15.98
CA ASP A 61 -2.57 -7.75 -15.32
C ASP A 61 -1.55 -8.34 -14.35
N ARG A 62 -0.34 -7.78 -14.29
CA ARG A 62 0.79 -8.39 -13.60
C ARG A 62 0.88 -8.01 -12.12
N ALA A 63 0.55 -6.78 -11.78
CA ALA A 63 0.77 -6.26 -10.43
C ALA A 63 -0.29 -5.24 -10.04
N PHE A 64 -0.69 -5.30 -8.78
CA PHE A 64 -1.30 -4.17 -8.11
C PHE A 64 -0.23 -3.11 -7.83
N CYS A 65 0.79 -3.48 -7.05
CA CYS A 65 1.91 -2.62 -6.71
C CYS A 65 3.02 -3.45 -6.04
N THR A 66 4.29 -3.17 -6.35
CA THR A 66 5.45 -3.85 -5.74
C THR A 66 6.23 -2.98 -4.75
N GLY A 67 5.65 -1.88 -4.29
CA GLY A 67 6.25 -0.96 -3.32
C GLY A 67 7.15 0.10 -3.96
N GLY A 68 8.11 0.61 -3.18
CA GLY A 68 9.03 1.67 -3.63
C GLY A 68 9.94 1.21 -4.78
N ASP A 69 10.04 2.04 -5.82
CA ASP A 69 10.87 1.80 -7.00
C ASP A 69 12.37 1.88 -6.67
N GLN A 70 13.00 0.73 -6.42
CA GLN A 70 14.42 0.61 -6.06
C GLN A 70 15.37 1.20 -7.11
N SER A 71 14.95 1.35 -8.38
CA SER A 71 15.80 1.95 -9.42
C SER A 71 15.85 3.47 -9.36
N ALA A 72 14.94 4.10 -8.62
CA ALA A 72 14.95 5.52 -8.32
C ALA A 72 15.67 5.85 -7.00
N HIS A 73 16.30 4.85 -6.34
CA HIS A 73 16.93 5.01 -5.02
C HIS A 73 18.43 5.33 -5.13
N GLU A 74 18.80 6.61 -4.95
CA GLU A 74 20.14 7.00 -4.47
C GLU A 74 20.14 7.22 -2.93
N GLY A 75 19.28 6.48 -2.20
CA GLY A 75 19.17 6.60 -0.73
C GLY A 75 18.36 7.80 -0.22
N GLN A 76 17.77 8.60 -1.10
CA GLN A 76 16.88 9.70 -0.74
C GLN A 76 15.54 9.56 -1.47
N TYR A 77 14.43 9.48 -0.72
CA TYR A 77 13.14 9.86 -1.27
C TYR A 77 13.24 11.37 -1.52
N ASP A 78 13.32 11.74 -2.80
CA ASP A 78 13.01 13.05 -3.39
C ASP A 78 13.58 14.32 -2.74
N GLY A 79 14.64 14.24 -1.92
CA GLY A 79 15.34 15.41 -1.37
C GLY A 79 14.56 16.18 -0.30
N ARG A 80 13.47 15.61 0.25
CA ARG A 80 12.64 16.25 1.31
C ARG A 80 13.30 16.36 2.69
N GLY A 81 14.54 15.89 2.86
CA GLY A 81 15.28 15.99 4.12
C GLY A 81 14.94 14.88 5.14
N THR A 82 15.06 15.19 6.43
CA THR A 82 14.96 14.24 7.57
C THR A 82 13.54 13.90 8.02
N ILE A 83 12.50 14.59 7.53
CA ILE A 83 11.10 14.47 7.96
C ILE A 83 10.21 14.35 6.70
N GLY A 84 9.21 13.46 6.70
CA GLY A 84 8.18 13.39 5.67
C GLY A 84 8.54 12.52 4.46
N LEU A 85 8.64 11.19 4.66
CA LEU A 85 8.68 10.28 3.52
C LEU A 85 7.34 10.39 2.77
N PRO A 86 7.32 10.54 1.44
CA PRO A 86 6.06 10.60 0.68
C PRO A 86 5.11 9.42 0.92
N MET A 87 5.67 8.26 1.33
CA MET A 87 4.87 7.08 1.72
C MET A 87 4.07 7.30 3.02
N GLU A 88 4.61 8.02 3.99
CA GLU A 88 3.92 8.31 5.26
C GLU A 88 2.70 9.22 5.01
N GLU A 89 2.89 10.27 4.20
CA GLU A 89 1.80 11.16 3.78
C GLU A 89 0.73 10.41 2.97
N LEU A 90 1.14 9.48 2.10
CA LEU A 90 0.21 8.64 1.36
C LEU A 90 -0.59 7.71 2.28
N HIS A 91 0.06 7.09 3.27
CA HIS A 91 -0.64 6.26 4.27
C HIS A 91 -1.67 7.08 5.05
N ALA A 92 -1.29 8.30 5.48
CA ALA A 92 -2.21 9.21 6.14
C ALA A 92 -3.38 9.59 5.23
N ALA A 93 -3.13 9.93 3.96
CA ALA A 93 -4.18 10.27 2.99
C ALA A 93 -5.21 9.14 2.83
N ILE A 94 -4.76 7.88 2.70
CA ILE A 94 -5.65 6.71 2.58
C ILE A 94 -6.48 6.50 3.84
N ARG A 95 -5.86 6.63 5.02
CA ARG A 95 -6.55 6.38 6.29
C ARG A 95 -7.47 7.51 6.72
N ASP A 96 -7.09 8.76 6.47
CA ASP A 96 -7.82 9.94 6.96
C ASP A 96 -8.89 10.45 6.00
N VAL A 97 -8.86 10.06 4.72
CA VAL A 97 -9.93 10.42 3.78
C VAL A 97 -11.29 9.94 4.32
N PRO A 98 -12.34 10.79 4.32
CA PRO A 98 -13.63 10.47 4.96
C PRO A 98 -14.49 9.51 4.12
N LYS A 99 -13.86 8.66 3.31
CA LYS A 99 -14.51 7.73 2.38
C LYS A 99 -13.85 6.36 2.47
N PRO A 100 -14.61 5.26 2.34
CA PRO A 100 -14.03 3.94 2.20
C PRO A 100 -13.09 3.86 0.99
N VAL A 101 -11.94 3.22 1.19
CA VAL A 101 -10.91 2.95 0.18
C VAL A 101 -10.80 1.45 -0.03
N ILE A 102 -10.93 1.00 -1.27
CA ILE A 102 -10.89 -0.41 -1.68
C ILE A 102 -9.63 -0.65 -2.51
N ALA A 103 -8.78 -1.60 -2.11
CA ALA A 103 -7.70 -2.10 -2.94
C ALA A 103 -8.23 -3.19 -3.90
N ARG A 104 -8.09 -2.94 -5.22
CA ARG A 104 -8.42 -3.89 -6.30
C ARG A 104 -7.15 -4.61 -6.75
N VAL A 105 -7.00 -5.89 -6.40
CA VAL A 105 -5.71 -6.60 -6.51
C VAL A 105 -5.78 -7.79 -7.48
N GLN A 106 -5.08 -7.70 -8.61
CA GLN A 106 -5.12 -8.69 -9.71
C GLN A 106 -3.85 -9.52 -9.91
N GLY A 107 -2.80 -9.25 -9.15
CA GLY A 107 -1.48 -9.85 -9.29
C GLY A 107 -0.60 -9.56 -8.07
N TYR A 108 0.66 -9.20 -8.29
CA TYR A 108 1.58 -8.89 -7.19
C TYR A 108 1.18 -7.65 -6.37
N ALA A 109 0.97 -7.85 -5.07
CA ALA A 109 0.92 -6.83 -4.03
C ALA A 109 2.07 -7.13 -3.04
N ILE A 110 3.22 -6.50 -3.26
CA ILE A 110 4.49 -6.88 -2.60
C ILE A 110 5.14 -5.68 -1.92
N GLY A 111 5.73 -5.89 -0.75
CA GLY A 111 6.45 -4.83 -0.02
C GLY A 111 5.51 -3.68 0.35
N GLY A 112 5.89 -2.45 0.01
CA GLY A 112 5.02 -1.28 0.17
C GLY A 112 3.66 -1.43 -0.51
N GLY A 113 3.57 -2.16 -1.63
CA GLY A 113 2.28 -2.45 -2.26
C GLY A 113 1.37 -3.36 -1.41
N ASN A 114 1.95 -4.31 -0.67
CA ASN A 114 1.20 -5.11 0.31
C ASN A 114 0.75 -4.26 1.51
N VAL A 115 1.54 -3.26 1.90
CA VAL A 115 1.14 -2.29 2.93
C VAL A 115 -0.04 -1.46 2.46
N LEU A 116 -0.06 -1.00 1.20
CA LEU A 116 -1.21 -0.29 0.64
C LEU A 116 -2.50 -1.13 0.72
N CYS A 117 -2.45 -2.43 0.41
CA CYS A 117 -3.59 -3.34 0.63
C CYS A 117 -3.99 -3.41 2.10
N THR A 118 -3.02 -3.50 3.00
CA THR A 118 -3.24 -3.64 4.46
C THR A 118 -3.94 -2.41 5.06
N ILE A 119 -3.70 -1.20 4.52
CA ILE A 119 -4.25 0.05 5.06
C ILE A 119 -5.51 0.55 4.35
N CYS A 120 -5.81 0.05 3.16
CA CYS A 120 -7.13 0.27 2.57
C CYS A 120 -8.20 -0.36 3.47
N ASP A 121 -9.38 0.23 3.53
CA ASP A 121 -10.46 -0.26 4.39
C ASP A 121 -10.91 -1.67 3.97
N PHE A 122 -10.84 -1.94 2.65
CA PHE A 122 -11.12 -3.26 2.08
C PHE A 122 -10.07 -3.65 1.05
N THR A 123 -9.81 -4.95 0.93
CA THR A 123 -9.06 -5.55 -0.18
C THR A 123 -9.92 -6.61 -0.86
N ILE A 124 -10.13 -6.44 -2.17
CA ILE A 124 -10.81 -7.39 -3.05
C ILE A 124 -9.77 -7.93 -4.03
N ALA A 125 -9.60 -9.24 -4.04
CA ALA A 125 -8.53 -9.88 -4.80
C ALA A 125 -9.05 -10.77 -5.92
N SER A 126 -8.34 -10.77 -7.05
CA SER A 126 -8.39 -11.86 -8.01
C SER A 126 -7.76 -13.11 -7.41
N GLU A 127 -8.23 -14.29 -7.80
CA GLU A 127 -7.56 -15.56 -7.53
C GLU A 127 -6.09 -15.60 -7.97
N LYS A 128 -5.67 -14.73 -8.91
CA LYS A 128 -4.28 -14.60 -9.38
C LYS A 128 -3.40 -13.72 -8.48
N ALA A 129 -3.96 -13.09 -7.45
CA ALA A 129 -3.23 -12.19 -6.59
C ALA A 129 -2.17 -12.91 -5.75
N VAL A 130 -1.06 -12.22 -5.51
CA VAL A 130 0.07 -12.71 -4.71
C VAL A 130 0.52 -11.63 -3.74
N PHE A 131 0.47 -11.94 -2.46
CA PHE A 131 0.76 -11.04 -1.35
C PHE A 131 2.09 -11.38 -0.69
N GLY A 132 2.72 -10.41 -0.03
CA GLY A 132 3.89 -10.66 0.80
C GLY A 132 4.76 -9.44 1.06
N GLN A 133 5.62 -9.56 2.07
CA GLN A 133 6.64 -8.57 2.35
C GLN A 133 7.99 -9.01 1.79
N VAL A 134 8.83 -8.03 1.47
CA VAL A 134 10.20 -8.27 0.96
C VAL A 134 11.26 -7.43 1.66
N GLY A 135 10.85 -6.53 2.58
CA GLY A 135 11.74 -5.55 3.19
C GLY A 135 13.05 -6.16 3.71
N PRO A 136 13.02 -7.13 4.64
CA PRO A 136 14.24 -7.75 5.18
C PRO A 136 15.15 -8.39 4.12
N LYS A 137 14.59 -8.82 2.98
CA LYS A 137 15.36 -9.37 1.86
C LYS A 137 16.10 -8.28 1.06
N VAL A 138 15.59 -7.05 1.06
CA VAL A 138 16.10 -5.91 0.27
C VAL A 138 16.67 -4.78 1.12
N GLY A 139 16.90 -5.00 2.42
CA GLY A 139 17.44 -3.98 3.33
C GLY A 139 16.43 -2.87 3.66
N SER A 140 15.18 -3.23 3.92
CA SER A 140 14.08 -2.30 4.21
C SER A 140 13.09 -2.89 5.23
N VAL A 141 12.22 -2.06 5.80
CA VAL A 141 11.11 -2.47 6.66
C VAL A 141 10.06 -1.37 6.66
N ASP A 142 8.78 -1.70 6.90
CA ASP A 142 7.75 -0.72 7.25
C ASP A 142 7.43 -0.86 8.74
N PRO A 143 8.07 -0.06 9.61
CA PRO A 143 7.90 -0.13 11.06
C PRO A 143 6.63 0.59 11.56
N GLY A 144 5.70 0.93 10.66
CA GLY A 144 4.44 1.58 10.98
C GLY A 144 3.24 0.67 10.75
N TYR A 145 2.33 1.10 9.88
CA TYR A 145 1.15 0.30 9.55
C TYR A 145 1.52 -1.03 8.88
N GLY A 146 2.65 -1.12 8.18
CA GLY A 146 3.09 -2.37 7.58
C GLY A 146 3.37 -3.48 8.59
N THR A 147 3.64 -3.16 9.86
CA THR A 147 3.89 -4.12 10.94
C THR A 147 2.79 -4.09 12.00
N ALA A 148 2.58 -2.95 12.66
CA ALA A 148 1.66 -2.84 13.78
C ALA A 148 0.19 -3.00 13.37
N PHE A 149 -0.21 -2.41 12.23
CA PHE A 149 -1.57 -2.58 11.73
C PHE A 149 -1.78 -3.94 11.11
N LEU A 150 -0.77 -4.46 10.38
CA LEU A 150 -0.81 -5.84 9.89
C LEU A 150 -1.08 -6.85 11.01
N ALA A 151 -0.48 -6.68 12.19
CA ALA A 151 -0.74 -7.53 13.35
C ALA A 151 -2.19 -7.42 13.88
N ARG A 152 -2.85 -6.27 13.69
CA ARG A 152 -4.29 -6.11 13.98
C ARG A 152 -5.19 -6.79 12.94
N VAL A 153 -4.71 -6.93 11.71
CA VAL A 153 -5.45 -7.58 10.61
C VAL A 153 -5.32 -9.10 10.67
N VAL A 154 -4.09 -9.63 10.68
CA VAL A 154 -3.84 -11.09 10.55
C VAL A 154 -3.40 -11.77 11.86
N GLY A 155 -3.28 -11.00 12.94
CA GLY A 155 -2.72 -11.47 14.21
C GLY A 155 -1.19 -11.50 14.24
N GLU A 156 -0.62 -11.42 15.44
CA GLU A 156 0.83 -11.33 15.69
C GLU A 156 1.66 -12.45 15.02
N LYS A 157 1.19 -13.69 15.08
CA LYS A 157 1.92 -14.84 14.54
C LYS A 157 2.07 -14.74 13.03
N LYS A 158 0.99 -14.43 12.31
CA LYS A 158 1.03 -14.29 10.85
C LYS A 158 1.77 -13.04 10.42
N ALA A 159 1.57 -11.91 11.09
CA ALA A 159 2.28 -10.67 10.76
C ALA A 159 3.81 -10.86 10.84
N ARG A 160 4.30 -11.51 11.89
CA ARG A 160 5.73 -11.85 12.03
C ARG A 160 6.20 -12.86 11.00
N GLU A 161 5.40 -13.88 10.69
CA GLU A 161 5.71 -14.86 9.63
C GLU A 161 5.92 -14.17 8.27
N ILE A 162 4.98 -13.30 7.88
CA ILE A 162 5.01 -12.55 6.61
C ILE A 162 6.28 -11.72 6.52
N TRP A 163 6.63 -10.97 7.57
CA TRP A 163 7.82 -10.12 7.59
C TRP A 163 9.12 -10.91 7.66
N TYR A 164 9.24 -11.83 8.62
CA TYR A 164 10.52 -12.49 8.90
C TYR A 164 10.91 -13.48 7.81
N LEU A 165 9.93 -14.15 7.21
CA LEU A 165 10.20 -15.15 6.18
C LEU A 165 10.12 -14.60 4.77
N CYS A 166 9.52 -13.41 4.57
CA CYS A 166 9.34 -12.78 3.26
C CYS A 166 8.75 -13.76 2.21
N ARG A 167 7.83 -14.63 2.65
CA ARG A 167 7.14 -15.60 1.79
C ARG A 167 6.08 -14.90 0.96
N ARG A 168 5.67 -15.58 -0.10
CA ARG A 168 4.53 -15.19 -0.93
C ARG A 168 3.33 -16.02 -0.55
N TYR A 169 2.17 -15.37 -0.56
CA TYR A 169 0.90 -15.97 -0.20
C TYR A 169 -0.07 -15.77 -1.37
N SER A 170 -0.78 -16.83 -1.73
CA SER A 170 -1.87 -16.79 -2.70
C SER A 170 -3.06 -15.97 -2.18
N ALA A 171 -3.96 -15.60 -3.09
CA ALA A 171 -5.22 -14.95 -2.72
C ALA A 171 -6.03 -15.77 -1.70
N ALA A 172 -6.07 -17.10 -1.87
CA ALA A 172 -6.78 -18.00 -0.95
C ALA A 172 -6.15 -18.02 0.45
N GLU A 173 -4.81 -18.07 0.56
CA GLU A 173 -4.13 -17.97 1.84
C GLU A 173 -4.34 -16.61 2.50
N ALA A 174 -4.31 -15.53 1.71
CA ALA A 174 -4.55 -14.17 2.18
C ALA A 174 -5.97 -13.99 2.73
N LEU A 175 -6.98 -14.58 2.07
CA LEU A 175 -8.35 -14.65 2.57
C LEU A 175 -8.43 -15.44 3.88
N ALA A 176 -7.82 -16.64 3.92
CA ALA A 176 -7.87 -17.52 5.09
C ALA A 176 -7.23 -16.90 6.34
N MET A 177 -6.24 -16.01 6.18
CA MET A 177 -5.61 -15.29 7.30
C MET A 177 -6.26 -13.94 7.62
N GLY A 178 -7.30 -13.52 6.90
CA GLY A 178 -8.00 -12.26 7.12
C GLY A 178 -7.33 -11.02 6.50
N LEU A 179 -6.33 -11.19 5.62
CA LEU A 179 -5.68 -10.08 4.92
C LEU A 179 -6.55 -9.52 3.78
N VAL A 180 -7.43 -10.34 3.22
CA VAL A 180 -8.30 -10.03 2.08
C VAL A 180 -9.74 -10.30 2.47
N ASN A 181 -10.66 -9.43 2.04
CA ASN A 181 -12.09 -9.56 2.37
C ASN A 181 -12.79 -10.59 1.49
N THR A 182 -12.49 -10.60 0.18
CA THR A 182 -13.05 -11.57 -0.76
C THR A 182 -12.11 -11.85 -1.92
N VAL A 183 -12.22 -13.05 -2.48
CA VAL A 183 -11.45 -13.52 -3.64
C VAL A 183 -12.42 -13.96 -4.72
N VAL A 184 -12.21 -13.47 -5.95
CA VAL A 184 -13.05 -13.78 -7.11
C VAL A 184 -12.21 -14.21 -8.31
N ALA A 185 -12.85 -14.84 -9.29
CA ALA A 185 -12.23 -15.11 -10.59
C ALA A 185 -11.70 -13.80 -11.21
N HIS A 186 -10.58 -13.87 -11.92
CA HIS A 186 -9.87 -12.68 -12.40
C HIS A 186 -10.72 -11.77 -13.30
N ASP A 187 -11.53 -12.37 -14.17
CA ASP A 187 -12.45 -11.69 -15.07
C ASP A 187 -13.66 -11.06 -14.35
N GLN A 188 -13.92 -11.43 -13.10
CA GLN A 188 -15.00 -10.90 -12.27
C GLN A 188 -14.53 -9.81 -11.29
N LEU A 189 -13.23 -9.54 -11.21
CA LEU A 189 -12.66 -8.64 -10.21
C LEU A 189 -13.27 -7.23 -10.24
N ASP A 190 -13.37 -6.62 -11.42
CA ASP A 190 -13.89 -5.25 -11.54
C ASP A 190 -15.38 -5.18 -11.21
N ALA A 191 -16.15 -6.20 -11.60
CA ALA A 191 -17.57 -6.30 -11.30
C ALA A 191 -17.81 -6.43 -9.79
N GLU A 192 -17.02 -7.26 -9.09
CA GLU A 192 -17.13 -7.40 -7.63
C GLU A 192 -16.73 -6.11 -6.91
N VAL A 193 -15.66 -5.44 -7.35
CA VAL A 193 -15.26 -4.14 -6.76
C VAL A 193 -16.34 -3.08 -6.96
N GLN A 194 -16.93 -3.01 -8.15
CA GLN A 194 -18.02 -2.07 -8.42
C GLN A 194 -19.25 -2.38 -7.55
N LYS A 195 -19.61 -3.65 -7.39
CA LYS A 195 -20.71 -4.06 -6.50
C LYS A 195 -20.50 -3.57 -5.07
N TRP A 196 -19.29 -3.70 -4.52
CA TRP A 196 -18.97 -3.17 -3.19
C TRP A 196 -19.11 -1.64 -3.14
N CYS A 197 -18.67 -0.94 -4.19
CA CYS A 197 -18.85 0.51 -4.28
C CYS A 197 -20.34 0.89 -4.30
N ASP A 198 -21.15 0.20 -5.09
CA ASP A 198 -22.59 0.42 -5.20
C ASP A 198 -23.28 0.17 -3.85
N GLU A 199 -22.92 -0.90 -3.14
CA GLU A 199 -23.42 -1.17 -1.80
C GLU A 199 -23.04 -0.07 -0.78
N ILE A 200 -21.83 0.49 -0.87
CA ILE A 200 -21.38 1.62 -0.03
C ILE A 200 -22.20 2.89 -0.33
N MET A 201 -22.50 3.15 -1.60
CA MET A 201 -23.26 4.33 -2.05
C MET A 201 -24.69 4.38 -1.49
N GLU A 202 -25.26 3.23 -1.11
CA GLU A 202 -26.58 3.16 -0.48
C GLU A 202 -26.59 3.53 1.02
N LYS A 203 -25.41 3.74 1.63
CA LYS A 203 -25.27 3.96 3.08
C LYS A 203 -25.05 5.43 3.40
N SER A 204 -25.32 5.83 4.66
CA SER A 204 -25.12 7.22 5.10
C SER A 204 -23.64 7.61 5.04
N PRO A 205 -23.23 8.59 4.20
CA PRO A 205 -21.83 8.95 4.04
C PRO A 205 -21.22 9.52 5.32
N THR A 206 -22.02 10.26 6.12
CA THR A 206 -21.57 10.78 7.42
C THR A 206 -21.33 9.63 8.42
N ALA A 207 -22.21 8.63 8.46
CA ALA A 207 -22.03 7.49 9.36
C ALA A 207 -20.77 6.67 9.01
N LEU A 208 -20.52 6.46 7.72
CA LEU A 208 -19.32 5.79 7.23
C LEU A 208 -18.04 6.55 7.60
N ALA A 209 -18.02 7.88 7.42
CA ALA A 209 -16.89 8.72 7.80
C ALA A 209 -16.60 8.67 9.31
N ILE A 210 -17.65 8.72 10.13
CA ILE A 210 -17.54 8.60 11.60
C ILE A 210 -17.01 7.20 11.98
N ALA A 211 -17.55 6.14 11.38
CA ALA A 211 -17.11 4.77 11.65
C ALA A 211 -15.64 4.56 11.29
N LYS A 212 -15.22 5.00 10.09
CA LYS A 212 -13.82 4.96 9.66
C LYS A 212 -12.91 5.71 10.64
N ARG A 213 -13.30 6.92 11.07
CA ARG A 213 -12.54 7.68 12.07
C ARG A 213 -12.45 6.96 13.41
N SER A 214 -13.53 6.32 13.85
CA SER A 214 -13.56 5.52 15.08
C SER A 214 -12.60 4.32 15.01
N PHE A 215 -12.58 3.57 13.91
CA PHE A 215 -11.62 2.47 13.72
C PHE A 215 -10.16 2.97 13.74
N ASN A 216 -9.89 4.12 13.12
CA ASN A 216 -8.56 4.72 13.15
C ASN A 216 -8.15 5.16 14.55
N MET A 217 -9.08 5.65 15.38
CA MET A 217 -8.78 6.07 16.76
C MET A 217 -8.27 4.91 17.63
N ASP A 218 -8.81 3.69 17.47
CA ASP A 218 -8.31 2.50 18.19
C ASP A 218 -6.81 2.25 17.91
N THR A 219 -6.38 2.55 16.69
CA THR A 219 -5.01 2.31 16.20
C THR A 219 -4.17 3.57 16.10
N ALA A 220 -4.62 4.71 16.62
CA ALA A 220 -3.92 6.00 16.50
C ALA A 220 -2.52 6.00 17.13
N HIS A 221 -2.30 5.19 18.17
CA HIS A 221 -0.96 4.95 18.73
C HIS A 221 0.02 4.39 17.69
N GLN A 222 -0.48 3.62 16.73
CA GLN A 222 0.33 3.10 15.62
C GLN A 222 0.77 4.20 14.67
N ALA A 223 0.02 5.29 14.53
CA ALA A 223 0.46 6.45 13.73
C ALA A 223 1.70 7.10 14.36
N GLY A 224 1.70 7.27 15.69
CA GLY A 224 2.88 7.76 16.42
C GLY A 224 4.09 6.83 16.30
N ILE A 225 3.88 5.51 16.41
CA ILE A 225 4.92 4.50 16.19
C ILE A 225 5.41 4.51 14.74
N ALA A 226 4.49 4.63 13.76
CA ALA A 226 4.81 4.66 12.34
C ALA A 226 5.72 5.84 12.01
N GLY A 227 5.39 7.05 12.45
CA GLY A 227 6.22 8.23 12.22
C GLY A 227 7.62 8.06 12.81
N MET A 228 7.72 7.62 14.07
CA MET A 228 9.02 7.30 14.70
C MET A 228 9.78 6.19 13.97
N GLY A 229 9.09 5.15 13.53
CA GLY A 229 9.66 4.04 12.78
C GLY A 229 10.19 4.49 11.42
N MET A 230 9.45 5.30 10.68
CA MET A 230 9.89 5.85 9.39
C MET A 230 11.13 6.73 9.55
N TYR A 231 11.20 7.52 10.63
CA TYR A 231 12.41 8.25 10.99
C TYR A 231 13.60 7.32 11.22
N ALA A 232 13.42 6.24 11.99
CA ALA A 232 14.47 5.24 12.20
C ALA A 232 14.88 4.52 10.91
N LEU A 233 13.92 4.19 10.03
CA LEU A 233 14.16 3.57 8.73
C LEU A 233 15.00 4.47 7.82
N LYS A 234 14.72 5.78 7.79
CA LYS A 234 15.53 6.73 7.02
C LYS A 234 16.97 6.74 7.49
N LEU A 235 17.20 6.78 8.81
CA LEU A 235 18.55 6.68 9.39
C LEU A 235 19.23 5.36 9.00
N TYR A 236 18.49 4.26 8.93
CA TYR A 236 19.01 2.96 8.47
C TYR A 236 19.38 2.97 6.98
N TYR A 237 18.62 3.62 6.11
CA TYR A 237 18.95 3.73 4.68
C TYR A 237 20.28 4.44 4.40
N ASP A 238 20.74 5.29 5.32
CA ASP A 238 22.03 5.95 5.20
C ASP A 238 23.22 5.04 5.58
N THR A 239 22.95 3.80 6.04
CA THR A 239 23.97 2.82 6.46
C THR A 239 24.49 1.93 5.33
N GLU A 240 25.70 1.39 5.50
CA GLU A 240 26.28 0.37 4.59
C GLU A 240 25.47 -0.94 4.59
N GLU A 241 24.83 -1.27 5.71
CA GLU A 241 24.01 -2.48 5.84
C GLU A 241 22.78 -2.45 4.93
N SER A 242 22.08 -1.31 4.88
CA SER A 242 20.94 -1.14 3.97
C SER A 242 21.37 -1.19 2.51
N ARG A 243 22.48 -0.51 2.16
CA ARG A 243 23.02 -0.47 0.79
C ARG A 243 23.42 -1.84 0.24
N GLU A 244 23.97 -2.74 1.08
CA GLU A 244 24.28 -4.12 0.71
C GLU A 244 23.02 -4.88 0.25
N GLY A 245 21.89 -4.67 0.93
CA GLY A 245 20.61 -5.31 0.57
C GLY A 245 20.15 -4.90 -0.82
N VAL A 246 20.21 -3.60 -1.12
CA VAL A 246 19.86 -3.05 -2.44
C VAL A 246 20.78 -3.59 -3.54
N GLN A 247 22.10 -3.54 -3.34
CA GLN A 247 23.08 -4.02 -4.31
C GLN A 247 22.91 -5.51 -4.61
N ALA A 248 22.80 -6.34 -3.58
CA ALA A 248 22.63 -7.79 -3.74
C ALA A 248 21.36 -8.14 -4.54
N PHE A 249 20.27 -7.40 -4.30
CA PHE A 249 19.03 -7.57 -5.05
C PHE A 249 19.20 -7.22 -6.54
N LEU A 250 19.83 -6.08 -6.85
CA LEU A 250 20.08 -5.64 -8.23
C LEU A 250 21.04 -6.59 -8.98
N GLU A 251 22.07 -7.06 -8.30
CA GLU A 251 23.08 -7.99 -8.83
C GLU A 251 22.61 -9.46 -8.82
N LYS A 252 21.40 -9.73 -8.31
CA LYS A 252 20.83 -11.08 -8.16
C LYS A 252 21.74 -12.07 -7.42
N ARG A 253 22.51 -11.59 -6.44
CA ARG A 253 23.37 -12.40 -5.57
C ARG A 253 22.79 -12.51 -4.16
N LYS A 254 23.36 -13.39 -3.34
CA LYS A 254 23.01 -13.45 -1.91
C LYS A 254 23.65 -12.27 -1.16
N PRO A 255 22.92 -11.59 -0.26
CA PRO A 255 23.47 -10.50 0.56
C PRO A 255 24.34 -11.02 1.70
N GLN A 256 25.30 -10.21 2.17
CA GLN A 256 26.24 -10.50 3.26
C GLN A 256 26.03 -9.56 4.46
N PHE A 257 24.93 -9.72 5.20
CA PHE A 257 24.58 -8.81 6.30
C PHE A 257 25.39 -8.99 7.59
N ARG A 258 25.88 -10.21 7.88
CA ARG A 258 26.50 -10.53 9.20
C ARG A 258 27.72 -9.68 9.56
N LYS A 259 28.43 -9.11 8.58
CA LYS A 259 29.58 -8.23 8.83
C LYS A 259 29.22 -6.85 9.39
N TYR A 260 27.94 -6.47 9.33
CA TYR A 260 27.44 -5.17 9.81
C TYR A 260 26.73 -5.24 11.16
N SER A 261 26.66 -6.44 11.77
CA SER A 261 26.16 -6.63 13.14
C SER A 261 26.87 -5.67 14.10
N LYS A 262 26.10 -4.84 14.80
CA LYS A 262 26.61 -4.03 15.92
C LYS A 262 26.61 -4.83 17.22
#